data_AF-A0A958F1K9-F1
#
_entry.id   AF-A0A958F1K9-F1
#
_cell.length_a   1.000
_cell.length_b   1.000
_cell.length_c   1.000
_cell.angle_alpha   90.00
_cell.angle_beta   90.00
_cell.angle_gamma   90.00
#
_symmetry.space_group_name_H-M   'P 1'
#
loop_
_entity.id
_entity.type
_entity.pdbx_description
1 polymer ?
#
loop_
_entity_poly.entity_id
_entity_poly.type
_entity_poly.pdbx_seq_one_letter_code
_entity_poly.pdbx_strand_id
1 'polypeptide(L)'
;MPKQKKKSLRLLHTADWHLGKRLNQFNRIDEQRAVLAEICDIAEAENVDAVLIAGDIFDSANPSHEAEDLLYQTLARLSDGGNRAVIAIAGNHDAPGKIENPDPLARASGIIFAGYPDSEVRRFSLEKSGLALTASAPGFIELQLPGSDVPLRILLTPYANAIRFKQALRGESADLSINELLKNSWANTAEKYCDSNGVNLLLAHLFMMREGGEKPEEPDDEKSVLHIGGADVVFAENVPPQIQYVALGHLHRRQTIATSPCPVVYSSSPLAYSMSEANQQKYVVLIDAEQGKPVAIRDIPLTGGRK
;
A
#
# COMPACT_ATOMS: atom_id res chain seq x y z
N MET A 1 -2.45 36.82 3.38
CA MET A 1 -3.53 36.05 4.04
C MET A 1 -3.05 34.62 4.22
N PRO A 2 -3.21 33.98 5.39
CA PRO A 2 -2.87 32.57 5.53
C PRO A 2 -3.73 31.75 4.57
N LYS A 3 -3.12 30.87 3.77
CA LYS A 3 -3.84 29.94 2.89
C LYS A 3 -4.74 29.06 3.79
N GLN A 4 -6.02 28.97 3.45
CA GLN A 4 -6.97 28.11 4.16
C GLN A 4 -6.49 26.66 4.03
N LYS A 5 -6.27 25.99 5.16
CA LYS A 5 -5.78 24.62 5.18
C LYS A 5 -6.87 23.64 4.76
N LYS A 6 -6.46 22.57 4.08
CA LYS A 6 -7.34 21.54 3.52
C LYS A 6 -7.92 20.69 4.65
N LYS A 7 -9.23 20.39 4.57
CA LYS A 7 -9.95 19.50 5.50
C LYS A 7 -10.19 18.09 4.94
N SER A 8 -9.97 17.91 3.64
CA SER A 8 -10.02 16.63 2.96
C SER A 8 -8.63 16.23 2.51
N LEU A 9 -8.36 14.93 2.48
CA LEU A 9 -7.16 14.36 1.90
C LEU A 9 -7.51 13.67 0.59
N ARG A 10 -6.61 13.78 -0.37
CA ARG A 10 -6.68 13.07 -1.63
C ARG A 10 -5.51 12.11 -1.71
N LEU A 11 -5.80 10.84 -1.88
CA LEU A 11 -4.83 9.76 -1.84
C LEU A 11 -4.87 8.98 -3.14
N LEU A 12 -3.74 8.43 -3.55
CA LEU A 12 -3.65 7.55 -4.71
C LEU A 12 -3.20 6.16 -4.25
N HIS A 13 -3.98 5.14 -4.56
CA HIS A 13 -3.67 3.76 -4.22
C HIS A 13 -3.30 2.96 -5.47
N THR A 14 -2.13 2.34 -5.42
CA THR A 14 -1.56 1.41 -6.41
C THR A 14 -0.88 0.25 -5.68
N ALA A 15 -0.60 -0.85 -6.37
CA ALA A 15 0.00 -2.04 -5.80
C ALA A 15 0.60 -2.91 -6.91
N ASP A 16 1.29 -3.98 -6.56
CA ASP A 16 1.65 -5.08 -7.45
C ASP A 16 2.41 -4.59 -8.69
N TRP A 17 3.47 -3.82 -8.47
CA TRP A 17 4.28 -3.25 -9.55
C TRP A 17 5.17 -4.28 -10.21
N HIS A 18 5.61 -5.32 -9.49
CA HIS A 18 6.51 -6.38 -9.97
C HIS A 18 7.64 -5.86 -10.87
N LEU A 19 8.35 -4.82 -10.43
CA LEU A 19 9.41 -4.22 -11.24
C LEU A 19 10.48 -5.27 -11.60
N GLY A 20 10.85 -5.30 -12.88
CA GLY A 20 11.77 -6.28 -13.44
C GLY A 20 11.10 -7.59 -13.90
N LYS A 21 9.76 -7.71 -13.84
CA LYS A 21 9.05 -8.88 -14.36
C LYS A 21 9.33 -9.11 -15.84
N ARG A 22 9.43 -10.39 -16.20
CA ARG A 22 9.55 -10.86 -17.59
C ARG A 22 8.34 -11.72 -17.94
N LEU A 23 7.83 -11.57 -19.16
CA LEU A 23 6.87 -12.51 -19.74
C LEU A 23 7.60 -13.40 -20.74
N ASN A 24 7.82 -14.66 -20.39
CA ASN A 24 8.69 -15.56 -21.14
C ASN A 24 10.09 -14.93 -21.31
N GLN A 25 10.47 -14.63 -22.56
CA GLN A 25 11.77 -14.05 -22.88
C GLN A 25 11.75 -12.52 -22.89
N PHE A 26 10.57 -11.90 -22.89
CA PHE A 26 10.38 -10.46 -23.06
C PHE A 26 10.49 -9.72 -21.74
N ASN A 27 11.40 -8.74 -21.69
CA ASN A 27 11.48 -7.77 -20.60
C ASN A 27 10.33 -6.77 -20.72
N ARG A 28 9.68 -6.45 -19.60
CA ARG A 28 8.53 -5.52 -19.54
C ARG A 28 8.93 -4.13 -19.03
N ILE A 29 10.22 -3.88 -18.77
CA ILE A 29 10.69 -2.67 -18.08
C ILE A 29 10.30 -1.36 -18.80
N ASP A 30 10.27 -1.34 -20.13
CA ASP A 30 9.87 -0.14 -20.89
C ASP A 30 8.38 0.16 -20.72
N GLU A 31 7.55 -0.89 -20.66
CA GLU A 31 6.12 -0.76 -20.36
C GLU A 31 5.91 -0.33 -18.90
N GLN A 32 6.70 -0.87 -17.98
CA GLN A 32 6.70 -0.47 -16.56
C GLN A 32 7.08 1.01 -16.41
N ARG A 33 8.10 1.47 -17.15
CA ARG A 33 8.50 2.87 -17.18
C ARG A 33 7.38 3.78 -17.69
N ALA A 34 6.70 3.37 -18.75
CA ALA A 34 5.59 4.14 -19.33
C ALA A 34 4.40 4.24 -18.37
N VAL A 35 3.98 3.13 -17.74
CA VAL A 35 2.83 3.15 -16.82
C VAL A 35 3.14 3.85 -15.49
N LEU A 36 4.37 3.74 -14.97
CA LEU A 36 4.78 4.46 -13.77
C LEU A 36 4.89 5.96 -14.03
N ALA A 37 5.30 6.38 -15.23
CA ALA A 37 5.24 7.78 -15.64
C ALA A 37 3.80 8.29 -15.68
N GLU A 38 2.85 7.51 -16.23
CA GLU A 38 1.41 7.85 -16.21
C GLU A 38 0.88 7.95 -14.77
N ILE A 39 1.27 7.06 -13.86
CA ILE A 39 0.88 7.13 -12.43
C ILE A 39 1.40 8.43 -11.78
N CYS A 40 2.63 8.85 -12.11
CA CYS A 40 3.15 10.13 -11.65
C CYS A 40 2.34 11.31 -12.21
N ASP A 41 2.02 11.29 -13.51
CA ASP A 41 1.21 12.32 -14.17
C ASP A 41 -0.17 12.43 -13.51
N ILE A 42 -0.81 11.29 -13.18
CA ILE A 42 -2.08 11.23 -12.46
C ILE A 42 -1.94 11.85 -11.07
N ALA A 43 -0.91 11.48 -10.30
CA ALA A 43 -0.70 12.02 -8.96
C ALA A 43 -0.53 13.55 -8.96
N GLU A 44 0.17 14.09 -9.97
CA GLU A 44 0.35 15.52 -10.22
C GLU A 44 -0.97 16.19 -10.63
N ALA A 45 -1.65 15.67 -11.65
CA ALA A 45 -2.90 16.25 -12.18
C ALA A 45 -4.02 16.28 -11.13
N GLU A 46 -4.12 15.23 -10.33
CA GLU A 46 -5.15 15.11 -9.30
C GLU A 46 -4.81 15.85 -8.01
N ASN A 47 -3.60 16.43 -7.88
CA ASN A 47 -3.10 17.08 -6.66
C ASN A 47 -3.22 16.17 -5.42
N VAL A 48 -2.70 14.96 -5.57
CA VAL A 48 -2.69 13.94 -4.51
C VAL A 48 -1.76 14.37 -3.37
N ASP A 49 -2.23 14.23 -2.13
CA ASP A 49 -1.47 14.56 -0.92
C ASP A 49 -0.58 13.38 -0.45
N ALA A 50 -1.00 12.14 -0.72
CA ALA A 50 -0.19 10.95 -0.45
C ALA A 50 -0.45 9.78 -1.42
N VAL A 51 0.60 9.02 -1.72
CA VAL A 51 0.56 7.79 -2.54
C VAL A 51 0.76 6.57 -1.66
N LEU A 52 -0.10 5.57 -1.83
CA LEU A 52 -0.08 4.30 -1.13
C LEU A 52 0.31 3.21 -2.13
N ILE A 53 1.43 2.53 -1.88
CA ILE A 53 1.95 1.42 -2.70
C ILE A 53 1.82 0.14 -1.87
N ALA A 54 0.79 -0.65 -2.15
CA ALA A 54 0.38 -1.79 -1.33
C ALA A 54 1.13 -3.10 -1.68
N GLY A 55 2.46 -3.06 -1.73
CA GLY A 55 3.29 -4.26 -1.87
C GLY A 55 3.55 -4.73 -3.30
N ASP A 56 4.35 -5.79 -3.38
CA ASP A 56 4.94 -6.37 -4.58
C ASP A 56 5.57 -5.31 -5.48
N ILE A 57 6.50 -4.58 -4.89
CA ILE A 57 7.27 -3.54 -5.57
C ILE A 57 8.15 -4.17 -6.65
N PHE A 58 8.86 -5.25 -6.31
CA PHE A 58 9.70 -5.99 -7.22
C PHE A 58 9.10 -7.36 -7.56
N ASP A 59 9.44 -7.89 -8.74
CA ASP A 59 9.03 -9.25 -9.13
C ASP A 59 9.78 -10.34 -8.34
N SER A 60 10.92 -10.00 -7.72
CA SER A 60 11.68 -10.95 -6.91
C SER A 60 12.48 -10.26 -5.80
N ALA A 61 12.85 -11.05 -4.78
CA ALA A 61 13.68 -10.63 -3.65
C ALA A 61 15.09 -10.13 -4.04
N ASN A 62 15.52 -10.39 -5.27
CA ASN A 62 16.79 -9.90 -5.81
C ASN A 62 16.56 -9.17 -7.14
N PRO A 63 16.05 -7.92 -7.09
CA PRO A 63 15.74 -7.17 -8.29
C PRO A 63 16.99 -6.84 -9.10
N SER A 64 16.80 -6.56 -10.39
CA SER A 64 17.87 -6.04 -11.24
C SER A 64 18.14 -4.58 -10.89
N HIS A 65 19.36 -4.11 -11.20
CA HIS A 65 19.71 -2.70 -11.07
C HIS A 65 18.74 -1.79 -11.85
N GLU A 66 18.27 -2.24 -13.01
CA GLU A 66 17.31 -1.48 -13.83
C GLU A 66 15.95 -1.31 -13.12
N ALA A 67 15.48 -2.33 -12.41
CA ALA A 67 14.25 -2.27 -11.63
C ALA A 67 14.41 -1.37 -10.40
N GLU A 68 15.56 -1.45 -9.71
CA GLU A 68 15.88 -0.57 -8.57
C GLU A 68 15.97 0.90 -9.01
N ASP A 69 16.66 1.19 -10.11
CA ASP A 69 16.77 2.54 -10.67
C ASP A 69 15.39 3.10 -11.07
N LEU A 70 14.56 2.30 -11.74
CA LEU A 70 13.19 2.69 -12.08
C LEU A 70 12.34 2.97 -10.83
N LEU A 71 12.45 2.16 -9.78
CA LEU A 71 11.78 2.41 -8.50
C LEU A 71 12.17 3.78 -7.95
N TYR A 72 13.47 4.02 -7.76
CA TYR A 72 13.93 5.24 -7.08
C TYR A 72 13.62 6.51 -7.87
N GLN A 73 13.75 6.48 -9.20
CA GLN A 73 13.35 7.60 -10.05
C GLN A 73 11.85 7.89 -9.94
N THR A 74 11.02 6.83 -9.94
CA THR A 74 9.57 6.96 -9.81
C THR A 74 9.18 7.51 -8.45
N LEU A 75 9.74 6.99 -7.36
CA LEU A 75 9.45 7.47 -6.00
C LEU A 75 9.90 8.90 -5.79
N ALA A 76 11.07 9.28 -6.32
CA ALA A 76 11.55 10.65 -6.28
C ALA A 76 10.55 11.61 -6.95
N ARG A 77 10.03 11.24 -8.13
CA ARG A 77 8.99 12.02 -8.82
C ARG A 77 7.67 12.05 -8.05
N LEU A 78 7.19 10.89 -7.58
CA LEU A 78 5.94 10.81 -6.81
C LEU A 78 6.01 11.64 -5.53
N SER A 79 7.16 11.71 -4.86
CA SER A 79 7.32 12.46 -3.62
C SER A 79 7.28 13.98 -3.78
N ASP A 80 7.46 14.48 -5.01
CA ASP A 80 7.53 15.90 -5.32
C ASP A 80 8.44 16.67 -4.34
N GLY A 81 9.64 16.16 -4.10
CA GLY A 81 10.61 16.77 -3.18
C GLY A 81 10.13 16.88 -1.73
N GLY A 82 9.23 15.97 -1.30
CA GLY A 82 8.65 15.95 0.04
C GLY A 82 7.34 16.71 0.19
N ASN A 83 6.77 17.23 -0.89
CA ASN A 83 5.42 17.83 -0.88
C ASN A 83 4.30 16.78 -0.91
N ARG A 84 4.60 15.55 -1.33
CA ARG A 84 3.67 14.41 -1.32
C ARG A 84 4.28 13.27 -0.53
N ALA A 85 3.53 12.73 0.42
CA ALA A 85 3.98 11.54 1.14
C ALA A 85 3.88 10.31 0.21
N VAL A 86 4.88 9.44 0.23
CA VAL A 86 4.82 8.16 -0.50
C VAL A 86 5.06 7.05 0.50
N ILE A 87 4.09 6.16 0.67
CA ILE A 87 4.15 5.06 1.62
C ILE A 87 4.13 3.76 0.84
N ALA A 88 5.20 2.97 0.98
CA ALA A 88 5.36 1.70 0.29
C ALA A 88 5.60 0.58 1.30
N ILE A 89 4.79 -0.47 1.22
CA ILE A 89 4.96 -1.69 2.02
C ILE A 89 5.57 -2.80 1.16
N ALA A 90 6.19 -3.81 1.79
CA ALA A 90 6.63 -5.02 1.09
C ALA A 90 5.46 -5.99 0.81
N GLY A 91 5.46 -6.62 -0.35
CA GLY A 91 4.61 -7.77 -0.66
C GLY A 91 5.33 -9.12 -0.50
N ASN A 92 4.76 -10.19 -1.05
CA ASN A 92 5.34 -11.54 -0.95
C ASN A 92 6.53 -11.78 -1.88
N HIS A 93 6.69 -11.00 -2.94
CA HIS A 93 7.85 -11.06 -3.84
C HIS A 93 9.05 -10.30 -3.31
N ASP A 94 8.81 -9.30 -2.46
CA ASP A 94 9.83 -8.41 -1.95
C ASP A 94 10.70 -9.06 -0.87
N ALA A 95 11.94 -8.58 -0.72
CA ALA A 95 12.76 -8.86 0.45
C ALA A 95 12.56 -7.74 1.48
N PRO A 96 11.87 -7.98 2.61
CA PRO A 96 11.56 -6.98 3.64
C PRO A 96 12.70 -6.03 4.01
N GLY A 97 13.87 -6.59 4.38
CA GLY A 97 15.03 -5.78 4.77
C GLY A 97 15.58 -4.93 3.64
N LYS A 98 15.47 -5.38 2.38
CA LYS A 98 15.90 -4.58 1.23
C LYS A 98 14.95 -3.40 0.95
N ILE A 99 13.65 -3.59 1.19
CA ILE A 99 12.66 -2.51 1.07
C ILE A 99 12.94 -1.39 2.08
N GLU A 100 13.39 -1.73 3.29
CA GLU A 100 13.67 -0.73 4.34
C GLU A 100 15.07 -0.10 4.27
N ASN A 101 16.05 -0.76 3.63
CA ASN A 101 17.42 -0.24 3.50
C ASN A 101 17.54 1.24 3.08
N PRO A 102 16.77 1.76 2.10
CA PRO A 102 16.87 3.15 1.68
C PRO A 102 16.23 4.16 2.66
N ASP A 103 15.56 3.73 3.74
CA ASP A 103 14.80 4.60 4.66
C ASP A 103 15.54 5.90 5.06
N PRO A 104 16.83 5.89 5.48
CA PRO A 104 17.49 7.12 5.94
C PRO A 104 17.55 8.22 4.88
N LEU A 105 17.65 7.85 3.59
CA LEU A 105 17.66 8.76 2.45
C LEU A 105 16.24 9.03 1.95
N ALA A 106 15.41 7.99 1.89
CA ALA A 106 14.04 8.06 1.42
C ALA A 106 13.19 9.05 2.24
N ARG A 107 13.30 9.00 3.58
CA ARG A 107 12.56 9.89 4.48
C ARG A 107 12.91 11.37 4.31
N ALA A 108 14.13 11.67 3.84
CA ALA A 108 14.53 13.05 3.52
C ALA A 108 13.75 13.64 2.33
N SER A 109 13.10 12.78 1.54
CA SER A 109 12.22 13.15 0.44
C SER A 109 10.74 12.86 0.74
N GLY A 110 10.38 12.46 1.96
CA GLY A 110 8.98 12.15 2.31
C GLY A 110 8.51 10.76 1.88
N ILE A 111 9.44 9.87 1.55
CA ILE A 111 9.18 8.48 1.19
C ILE A 111 9.37 7.59 2.42
N ILE A 112 8.41 6.71 2.67
CA ILE A 112 8.33 5.85 3.84
C ILE A 112 8.22 4.40 3.37
N PHE A 113 9.07 3.54 3.93
CA PHE A 113 9.07 2.11 3.67
C PHE A 113 8.71 1.32 4.93
N ALA A 114 7.98 0.22 4.75
CA ALA A 114 7.79 -0.78 5.80
C ALA A 114 7.86 -2.19 5.19
N GLY A 115 8.83 -2.98 5.63
CA GLY A 115 9.08 -4.33 5.15
C GLY A 115 8.52 -5.43 6.06
N TYR A 116 8.27 -5.12 7.33
CA TYR A 116 7.89 -6.08 8.36
C TYR A 116 6.56 -5.68 9.03
N PRO A 117 5.76 -6.64 9.54
CA PRO A 117 4.52 -6.34 10.25
C PRO A 117 4.70 -5.46 11.49
N ASP A 118 5.88 -5.50 12.11
CA ASP A 118 6.28 -4.73 13.30
C ASP A 118 7.22 -3.56 12.96
N SER A 119 7.35 -3.18 11.69
CA SER A 119 8.15 -2.02 11.28
C SER A 119 7.73 -0.77 12.04
N GLU A 120 8.70 -0.10 12.67
CA GLU A 120 8.53 1.19 13.32
C GLU A 120 9.37 2.24 12.60
N VAL A 121 8.70 3.15 11.92
CA VAL A 121 9.36 4.15 11.08
C VAL A 121 9.92 5.28 11.95
N ARG A 122 11.17 5.67 11.72
CA ARG A 122 11.78 6.76 12.47
C ARG A 122 11.10 8.09 12.12
N ARG A 123 10.60 8.78 13.16
CA ARG A 123 10.02 10.12 13.05
C ARG A 123 10.95 11.12 12.35
N PHE A 124 10.37 11.96 11.50
CA PHE A 124 11.06 13.00 10.75
C PHE A 124 10.15 14.21 10.51
N SER A 125 10.74 15.33 10.12
CA SER A 125 10.04 16.54 9.70
C SER A 125 10.81 17.19 8.55
N LEU A 126 10.10 17.57 7.49
CA LEU A 126 10.62 18.27 6.33
C LEU A 126 10.16 19.73 6.40
N GLU A 127 11.00 20.61 6.96
CA GLU A 127 10.63 22.00 7.23
C GLU A 127 10.13 22.77 6.00
N LYS A 128 10.67 22.45 4.81
CA LYS A 128 10.32 23.14 3.56
C LYS A 128 8.90 22.86 3.09
N SER A 129 8.45 21.61 3.17
CA SER A 129 7.11 21.20 2.72
C SER A 129 6.10 21.19 3.86
N GLY A 130 6.55 21.02 5.11
CA GLY A 130 5.69 20.81 6.27
C GLY A 130 5.23 19.35 6.44
N LEU A 131 5.74 18.42 5.62
CA LEU A 131 5.50 16.98 5.79
C LEU A 131 6.25 16.48 7.03
N ALA A 132 5.56 15.82 7.95
CA ALA A 132 6.19 15.23 9.13
C ALA A 132 5.52 13.92 9.54
N LEU A 133 6.33 12.99 10.06
CA LEU A 133 5.86 11.80 10.76
C LEU A 133 5.81 12.11 12.26
N THR A 134 4.60 12.36 12.77
CA THR A 134 4.35 12.90 14.11
C THR A 134 4.29 11.82 15.18
N ALA A 135 3.77 10.63 14.82
CA ALA A 135 3.75 9.46 15.70
C ALA A 135 4.12 8.19 14.92
N SER A 136 4.81 7.28 15.59
CA SER A 136 5.13 5.94 15.08
C SER A 136 4.98 4.93 16.20
N ALA A 137 4.57 3.73 15.84
CA ALA A 137 4.60 2.54 16.67
C ALA A 137 4.79 1.32 15.74
N PRO A 138 5.07 0.11 16.25
CA PRO A 138 5.12 -1.08 15.41
C PRO A 138 3.84 -1.24 14.57
N GLY A 139 3.99 -1.25 13.25
CA GLY A 139 2.86 -1.36 12.31
C GLY A 139 1.96 -0.12 12.22
N PHE A 140 2.41 1.05 12.68
CA PHE A 140 1.61 2.28 12.67
C PHE A 140 2.42 3.54 12.41
N ILE A 141 1.87 4.44 11.60
CA ILE A 141 2.39 5.79 11.40
C ILE A 141 1.26 6.84 11.42
N GLU A 142 1.60 8.03 11.92
CA GLU A 142 0.81 9.25 11.77
C GLU A 142 1.63 10.31 11.02
N LEU A 143 1.03 10.90 10.00
CA LEU A 143 1.62 11.91 9.14
C LEU A 143 0.84 13.21 9.21
N GLN A 144 1.56 14.30 9.44
CA GLN A 144 1.10 15.65 9.12
C GLN A 144 1.46 15.93 7.67
N LEU A 145 0.45 16.08 6.80
CA LEU A 145 0.66 16.37 5.38
C LEU A 145 0.77 17.89 5.13
N PRO A 146 1.51 18.32 4.10
CA PRO A 146 1.60 19.72 3.68
C PRO A 146 0.22 20.36 3.46
N GLY A 147 -0.01 21.52 4.07
CA GLY A 147 -1.24 22.30 3.85
C GLY A 147 -2.54 21.69 4.42
N SER A 148 -2.47 20.56 5.14
CA SER A 148 -3.61 19.94 5.83
C SER A 148 -3.60 20.26 7.34
N ASP A 149 -4.76 20.32 7.97
CA ASP A 149 -4.89 20.27 9.44
C ASP A 149 -5.26 18.86 9.93
N VAL A 150 -5.55 17.95 9.00
CA VAL A 150 -6.01 16.60 9.30
C VAL A 150 -4.82 15.65 9.20
N PRO A 151 -4.46 14.92 10.28
CA PRO A 151 -3.43 13.91 10.23
C PRO A 151 -3.90 12.70 9.41
N LEU A 152 -2.97 12.12 8.65
CA LEU A 152 -3.14 10.84 7.98
C LEU A 152 -2.55 9.74 8.86
N ARG A 153 -3.37 8.76 9.22
CA ARG A 153 -2.98 7.63 10.07
C ARG A 153 -3.10 6.34 9.29
N ILE A 154 -2.07 5.51 9.35
CA ILE A 154 -1.99 4.28 8.56
C ILE A 154 -1.55 3.14 9.46
N LEU A 155 -2.39 2.11 9.54
CA LEU A 155 -1.97 0.78 9.96
C LEU A 155 -1.21 0.14 8.79
N LEU A 156 0.04 -0.23 9.01
CA LEU A 156 0.92 -0.82 8.01
C LEU A 156 0.90 -2.34 8.20
N THR A 157 0.54 -3.09 7.17
CA THR A 157 0.63 -4.56 7.18
C THR A 157 1.32 -5.07 5.93
N PRO A 158 2.66 -4.93 5.86
CA PRO A 158 3.46 -5.62 4.86
C PRO A 158 3.23 -7.13 4.92
N TYR A 159 3.46 -7.81 3.79
CA TYR A 159 3.27 -9.25 3.74
C TYR A 159 4.24 -9.98 4.68
N ALA A 160 3.70 -11.01 5.35
CA ALA A 160 4.47 -12.00 6.07
C ALA A 160 3.78 -13.36 5.97
N ASN A 161 4.53 -14.44 6.16
CA ASN A 161 3.92 -15.75 6.36
C ASN A 161 3.44 -15.90 7.82
N ALA A 162 2.65 -16.94 8.11
CA ALA A 162 2.11 -17.20 9.45
C ALA A 162 3.18 -17.18 10.56
N ILE A 163 4.37 -17.73 10.30
CA ILE A 163 5.46 -17.77 11.28
C ILE A 163 5.94 -16.36 11.61
N ARG A 164 6.22 -15.54 10.59
CA ARG A 164 6.69 -14.17 10.76
C ARG A 164 5.63 -13.28 11.38
N PHE A 165 4.36 -13.43 11.01
CA PHE A 165 3.27 -12.73 11.69
C PHE A 165 3.22 -13.09 13.18
N LYS A 166 3.26 -14.40 13.50
CA LYS A 166 3.30 -14.86 14.90
C LYS A 166 4.54 -14.40 15.64
N GLN A 167 5.67 -14.14 14.98
CA GLN A 167 6.89 -13.63 15.63
C GLN A 167 6.83 -12.12 15.86
N ALA A 168 6.35 -11.37 14.87
CA ALA A 168 6.28 -9.91 14.89
C ALA A 168 5.18 -9.40 15.84
N LEU A 169 4.02 -10.05 15.83
CA LEU A 169 2.83 -9.60 16.58
C LEU A 169 2.66 -10.31 17.92
N ARG A 170 3.74 -10.90 18.43
CA ARG A 170 3.74 -11.86 19.54
C ARG A 170 3.48 -11.16 20.88
N GLY A 171 2.20 -11.05 21.24
CA GLY A 171 1.76 -11.09 22.63
C GLY A 171 1.80 -12.53 23.21
N GLU A 172 1.31 -12.74 24.43
CA GLU A 172 1.45 -13.97 25.25
C GLU A 172 0.79 -15.26 24.72
N SER A 173 0.31 -15.34 23.46
CA SER A 173 -0.50 -16.49 23.00
C SER A 173 -0.05 -17.06 21.65
N ALA A 174 0.76 -18.12 21.67
CA ALA A 174 1.34 -18.77 20.49
C ALA A 174 0.33 -19.51 19.58
N ASP A 175 -0.88 -19.75 20.09
CA ASP A 175 -1.88 -20.62 19.47
C ASP A 175 -2.94 -19.88 18.62
N LEU A 176 -2.88 -18.54 18.54
CA LEU A 176 -3.82 -17.77 17.75
C LEU A 176 -3.70 -18.08 16.25
N SER A 177 -4.85 -18.10 15.57
CA SER A 177 -4.90 -18.05 14.11
C SER A 177 -4.40 -16.69 13.61
N ILE A 178 -3.99 -16.63 12.34
CA ILE A 178 -3.55 -15.37 11.73
C ILE A 178 -4.68 -14.31 11.70
N ASN A 179 -5.93 -14.73 11.54
CA ASN A 179 -7.09 -13.85 11.59
C ASN A 179 -7.25 -13.22 12.98
N GLU A 180 -7.19 -14.02 14.05
CA GLU A 180 -7.28 -13.50 15.42
C GLU A 180 -6.10 -12.59 15.76
N LEU A 181 -4.89 -12.97 15.34
CA LEU A 181 -3.68 -12.19 15.56
C LEU A 181 -3.76 -10.81 14.90
N LEU A 182 -4.13 -10.75 13.62
CA LEU A 182 -4.27 -9.49 12.87
C LEU A 182 -5.43 -8.66 13.41
N LYS A 183 -6.58 -9.28 13.68
CA LYS A 183 -7.74 -8.61 14.28
C LYS A 183 -7.37 -7.93 15.59
N ASN A 184 -6.70 -8.64 16.49
CA ASN A 184 -6.30 -8.11 17.79
C ASN A 184 -5.24 -7.00 17.63
N SER A 185 -4.24 -7.20 16.78
CA SER A 185 -3.20 -6.20 16.52
C SER A 185 -3.77 -4.90 15.96
N TRP A 186 -4.61 -5.00 14.93
CA TRP A 186 -5.26 -3.85 14.32
C TRP A 186 -6.22 -3.16 15.27
N ALA A 187 -7.04 -3.91 16.03
CA ALA A 187 -7.95 -3.33 17.01
C ALA A 187 -7.20 -2.56 18.11
N ASN A 188 -6.18 -3.18 18.73
CA ASN A 188 -5.37 -2.55 19.77
C ASN A 188 -4.69 -1.26 19.27
N THR A 189 -4.17 -1.29 18.05
CA THR A 189 -3.48 -0.14 17.45
C THR A 189 -4.47 0.96 17.08
N ALA A 190 -5.61 0.60 16.49
CA ALA A 190 -6.66 1.54 16.12
C ALA A 190 -7.31 2.20 17.34
N GLU A 191 -7.56 1.46 18.43
CA GLU A 191 -8.08 2.02 19.69
C GLU A 191 -7.10 3.03 20.31
N LYS A 192 -5.80 2.78 20.18
CA LYS A 192 -4.77 3.65 20.76
C LYS A 192 -4.52 4.92 19.95
N TYR A 193 -4.57 4.85 18.63
CA TYR A 193 -4.09 5.94 17.77
C TYR A 193 -5.12 6.47 16.77
N CYS A 194 -6.14 5.71 16.38
CA CYS A 194 -7.07 6.06 15.30
C CYS A 194 -8.36 6.70 15.85
N ASP A 195 -8.27 7.96 16.29
CA ASP A 195 -9.46 8.75 16.66
C ASP A 195 -10.19 9.35 15.43
N SER A 196 -11.28 10.08 15.67
CA SER A 196 -12.10 10.72 14.63
C SER A 196 -11.58 12.07 14.12
N ASN A 197 -10.43 12.55 14.61
CA ASN A 197 -9.80 13.81 14.19
C ASN A 197 -8.81 13.63 13.03
N GLY A 198 -8.56 12.39 12.60
CA GLY A 198 -7.68 12.07 11.48
C GLY A 198 -8.39 11.28 10.38
N VAL A 199 -7.68 11.08 9.28
CA VAL A 199 -8.04 10.07 8.27
C VAL A 199 -7.31 8.78 8.59
N ASN A 200 -8.06 7.72 8.89
CA ASN A 200 -7.50 6.44 9.32
C ASN A 200 -7.61 5.38 8.22
N LEU A 201 -6.49 4.77 7.85
CA LEU A 201 -6.39 3.78 6.78
C LEU A 201 -5.70 2.51 7.24
N LEU A 202 -5.93 1.42 6.52
CA LEU A 202 -5.12 0.21 6.58
C LEU A 202 -4.46 0.00 5.21
N LEU A 203 -3.14 -0.07 5.18
CA LEU A 203 -2.35 -0.40 3.98
C LEU A 203 -1.77 -1.79 4.16
N ALA A 204 -2.21 -2.75 3.33
CA ALA A 204 -1.88 -4.14 3.54
C ALA A 204 -1.61 -4.90 2.23
N HIS A 205 -0.74 -5.90 2.31
CA HIS A 205 -0.51 -6.85 1.22
C HIS A 205 -0.86 -8.25 1.73
N LEU A 206 -2.11 -8.65 1.51
CA LEU A 206 -2.73 -9.84 2.09
C LEU A 206 -3.73 -10.44 1.11
N PHE A 207 -4.03 -11.73 1.27
CA PHE A 207 -5.15 -12.36 0.59
C PHE A 207 -6.43 -12.22 1.44
N MET A 208 -7.27 -11.25 1.09
CA MET A 208 -8.49 -10.92 1.81
C MET A 208 -9.76 -11.31 1.06
N MET A 209 -10.73 -11.82 1.81
CA MET A 209 -12.09 -12.07 1.33
C MET A 209 -13.12 -11.76 2.42
N ARG A 210 -14.40 -11.82 2.06
CA ARG A 210 -15.48 -11.79 3.05
C ARG A 210 -15.66 -13.16 3.68
N GLU A 211 -15.97 -13.19 4.97
CA GLU A 211 -16.33 -14.43 5.66
C GLU A 211 -17.53 -15.10 4.97
N GLY A 212 -17.37 -16.37 4.59
CA GLY A 212 -18.38 -17.13 3.83
C GLY A 212 -18.61 -16.67 2.39
N GLY A 213 -17.80 -15.73 1.86
CA GLY A 213 -17.86 -15.29 0.48
C GLY A 213 -17.17 -16.25 -0.51
N GLU A 214 -17.28 -15.95 -1.80
CA GLU A 214 -16.51 -16.66 -2.82
C GLU A 214 -15.04 -16.24 -2.77
N LYS A 215 -14.13 -17.21 -2.98
CA LYS A 215 -12.69 -16.96 -3.03
C LYS A 215 -12.38 -16.12 -4.27
N PRO A 216 -11.73 -14.94 -4.14
CA PRO A 216 -11.30 -14.16 -5.29
C PRO A 216 -10.38 -14.96 -6.21
N GLU A 217 -10.48 -14.71 -7.52
CA GLU A 217 -9.62 -15.35 -8.50
C GLU A 217 -8.19 -14.79 -8.41
N GLU A 218 -7.22 -15.67 -8.17
CA GLU A 218 -5.79 -15.37 -8.22
C GLU A 218 -5.28 -15.52 -9.68
N PRO A 219 -4.38 -14.65 -10.17
CA PRO A 219 -3.67 -14.85 -11.43
C PRO A 219 -2.84 -16.14 -11.41
N ASP A 220 -2.59 -16.78 -12.55
CA ASP A 220 -1.90 -18.08 -12.59
C ASP A 220 -0.44 -18.00 -12.09
N ASP A 221 0.22 -16.86 -12.34
CA ASP A 221 1.59 -16.61 -11.87
C ASP A 221 1.62 -16.32 -10.36
N GLU A 222 0.51 -15.83 -9.79
CA GLU A 222 0.34 -15.66 -8.33
C GLU A 222 -0.09 -16.98 -7.66
N LYS A 223 -0.83 -17.84 -8.38
CA LYS A 223 -1.25 -19.17 -7.92
C LYS A 223 -0.05 -20.09 -7.60
N SER A 224 1.15 -19.79 -8.10
CA SER A 224 2.26 -20.77 -8.17
C SER A 224 3.58 -20.39 -7.47
N VAL A 225 3.67 -19.30 -6.71
CA VAL A 225 4.86 -19.07 -5.83
C VAL A 225 4.70 -19.77 -4.47
N LEU A 226 3.47 -20.13 -4.08
CA LEU A 226 3.10 -20.51 -2.71
C LEU A 226 2.66 -21.98 -2.49
N HIS A 227 2.99 -22.92 -3.39
CA HIS A 227 2.62 -24.33 -3.22
C HIS A 227 3.56 -25.13 -2.30
N ILE A 228 3.63 -24.70 -1.02
CA ILE A 228 3.43 -25.55 0.18
C ILE A 228 2.75 -24.64 1.23
N GLY A 229 1.47 -24.27 1.03
CA GLY A 229 0.67 -23.60 2.06
C GLY A 229 -0.29 -22.49 1.64
N GLY A 230 -0.10 -21.84 0.48
CA GLY A 230 -0.93 -20.68 0.08
C GLY A 230 -0.74 -19.45 0.98
N ALA A 231 -1.20 -18.28 0.54
CA ALA A 231 -1.39 -17.16 1.45
C ALA A 231 -2.59 -17.47 2.36
N ASP A 232 -2.44 -17.27 3.66
CA ASP A 232 -3.55 -17.43 4.58
C ASP A 232 -4.65 -16.41 4.26
N VAL A 233 -5.89 -16.90 4.22
CA VAL A 233 -7.07 -16.05 4.02
C VAL A 233 -7.28 -15.17 5.24
N VAL A 234 -7.41 -13.86 5.03
CA VAL A 234 -7.78 -12.89 6.07
C VAL A 234 -9.16 -12.32 5.79
N PHE A 235 -10.03 -12.28 6.80
CA PHE A 235 -11.39 -11.79 6.63
C PHE A 235 -11.49 -10.27 6.74
N ALA A 236 -12.24 -9.66 5.82
CA ALA A 236 -12.52 -8.21 5.82
C ALA A 236 -13.23 -7.77 7.11
N GLU A 237 -13.98 -8.67 7.75
CA GLU A 237 -14.65 -8.47 9.03
C GLU A 237 -13.69 -8.25 10.22
N ASN A 238 -12.40 -8.54 10.05
CA ASN A 238 -11.38 -8.25 11.06
C ASN A 238 -10.92 -6.77 11.06
N VAL A 239 -11.29 -6.00 10.04
CA VAL A 239 -10.89 -4.59 9.91
C VAL A 239 -11.59 -3.78 11.02
N PRO A 240 -10.84 -2.99 11.82
CA PRO A 240 -11.44 -2.18 12.88
C PRO A 240 -12.40 -1.11 12.34
N PRO A 241 -13.48 -0.77 13.06
CA PRO A 241 -14.46 0.23 12.62
C PRO A 241 -13.90 1.66 12.52
N GLN A 242 -12.74 1.94 13.14
CA GLN A 242 -12.05 3.23 13.04
C GLN A 242 -11.46 3.49 11.64
N ILE A 243 -11.25 2.43 10.85
CA ILE A 243 -10.64 2.51 9.52
C ILE A 243 -11.67 2.93 8.48
N GLN A 244 -11.31 3.92 7.66
CA GLN A 244 -12.18 4.51 6.64
C GLN A 244 -11.96 3.91 5.26
N TYR A 245 -10.81 3.27 5.02
CA TYR A 245 -10.46 2.61 3.76
C TYR A 245 -9.31 1.63 3.95
N VAL A 246 -9.38 0.49 3.25
CA VAL A 246 -8.31 -0.50 3.20
C VAL A 246 -7.72 -0.56 1.79
N ALA A 247 -6.44 -0.24 1.68
CA ALA A 247 -5.63 -0.31 0.48
C ALA A 247 -4.93 -1.67 0.41
N LEU A 248 -5.41 -2.57 -0.45
CA LEU A 248 -4.85 -3.90 -0.67
C LEU A 248 -4.04 -4.01 -1.97
N GLY A 249 -2.91 -4.70 -1.88
CA GLY A 249 -2.26 -5.40 -2.99
C GLY A 249 -2.28 -6.91 -2.79
N HIS A 250 -1.66 -7.65 -3.72
CA HIS A 250 -1.57 -9.12 -3.89
C HIS A 250 -2.41 -9.63 -5.07
N LEU A 251 -3.56 -9.02 -5.33
CA LEU A 251 -4.44 -9.43 -6.44
C LEU A 251 -4.42 -8.40 -7.57
N HIS A 252 -4.01 -8.85 -8.75
CA HIS A 252 -3.82 -8.00 -9.92
C HIS A 252 -5.10 -7.46 -10.57
N ARG A 253 -6.27 -7.89 -10.11
CA ARG A 253 -7.57 -7.42 -10.61
C ARG A 253 -8.13 -6.35 -9.68
N ARG A 254 -8.59 -5.23 -10.25
CA ARG A 254 -9.32 -4.20 -9.51
C ARG A 254 -10.64 -4.78 -9.02
N GLN A 255 -10.83 -4.85 -7.70
CA GLN A 255 -12.05 -5.35 -7.09
C GLN A 255 -12.27 -4.79 -5.68
N THR A 256 -13.52 -4.70 -5.26
CA THR A 256 -13.91 -4.26 -3.91
C THR A 256 -14.44 -5.49 -3.17
N ILE A 257 -13.73 -5.92 -2.14
CA ILE A 257 -14.05 -7.12 -1.36
C ILE A 257 -15.22 -6.86 -0.42
N ALA A 258 -15.22 -5.72 0.26
CA ALA A 258 -16.26 -5.29 1.18
C ALA A 258 -16.48 -3.78 1.06
N THR A 259 -17.68 -3.33 1.38
CA THR A 259 -18.04 -1.90 1.48
C THR A 259 -18.47 -1.49 2.88
N SER A 260 -18.54 -2.44 3.82
CA SER A 260 -18.93 -2.24 5.21
C SER A 260 -17.95 -3.02 6.11
N PRO A 261 -17.43 -2.41 7.19
CA PRO A 261 -17.71 -1.04 7.65
C PRO A 261 -17.10 0.06 6.76
N CYS A 262 -16.11 -0.30 5.94
CA CYS A 262 -15.49 0.59 4.96
C CYS A 262 -15.14 -0.14 3.65
N PRO A 263 -14.75 0.58 2.59
CA PRO A 263 -14.28 -0.05 1.36
C PRO A 263 -12.96 -0.79 1.57
N VAL A 264 -12.93 -2.06 1.20
CA VAL A 264 -11.74 -2.93 1.16
C VAL A 264 -11.42 -3.22 -0.29
N VAL A 265 -10.32 -2.65 -0.80
CA VAL A 265 -10.12 -2.52 -2.25
C VAL A 265 -8.74 -3.02 -2.65
N TYR A 266 -8.69 -3.89 -3.66
CA TYR A 266 -7.49 -4.18 -4.44
C TYR A 266 -7.39 -3.17 -5.58
N SER A 267 -6.27 -2.46 -5.72
CA SER A 267 -6.14 -1.42 -6.76
C SER A 267 -6.00 -1.97 -8.19
N SER A 268 -5.67 -3.25 -8.35
CA SER A 268 -5.00 -3.85 -9.52
C SER A 268 -3.50 -3.59 -9.58
N SER A 269 -2.80 -4.44 -10.33
CA SER A 269 -1.45 -4.17 -10.81
C SER A 269 -1.46 -3.15 -11.95
N PRO A 270 -0.36 -2.41 -12.21
CA PRO A 270 -0.33 -1.41 -13.27
C PRO A 270 -0.38 -2.00 -14.68
N LEU A 271 0.12 -3.23 -14.84
CA LEU A 271 0.18 -3.96 -16.12
C LEU A 271 -0.42 -5.36 -15.99
N ALA A 272 -0.81 -5.93 -17.13
CA ALA A 272 -1.10 -7.36 -17.20
C ALA A 272 0.21 -8.15 -17.07
N TYR A 273 0.32 -8.93 -16.00
CA TYR A 273 1.53 -9.68 -15.66
C TYR A 273 1.43 -11.17 -15.90
N SER A 274 0.29 -11.63 -16.43
CA SER A 274 0.06 -12.99 -16.90
C SER A 274 -0.90 -12.97 -18.09
N MET A 275 -0.99 -14.06 -18.85
CA MET A 275 -1.87 -14.15 -20.02
C MET A 275 -3.36 -14.09 -19.64
N SER A 276 -3.73 -14.55 -18.44
CA SER A 276 -5.10 -14.46 -17.91
C SER A 276 -5.52 -13.02 -17.58
N GLU A 277 -4.57 -12.08 -17.58
CA GLU A 277 -4.81 -10.66 -17.35
C GLU A 277 -4.83 -9.81 -18.63
N ALA A 278 -4.54 -10.38 -19.81
CA ALA A 278 -4.29 -9.61 -21.04
C ALA A 278 -5.41 -8.65 -21.43
N ASN A 279 -6.67 -9.00 -21.14
CA ASN A 279 -7.85 -8.20 -21.48
C ASN A 279 -8.37 -7.36 -20.31
N GLN A 280 -7.67 -7.31 -19.18
CA GLN A 280 -8.12 -6.59 -18.00
C GLN A 280 -7.78 -5.10 -18.09
N GLN A 281 -8.77 -4.24 -17.81
CA GLN A 281 -8.49 -2.84 -17.53
C GLN A 281 -7.75 -2.69 -16.21
N LYS A 282 -6.60 -2.04 -16.26
CA LYS A 282 -5.78 -1.72 -15.10
C LYS A 282 -6.10 -0.33 -14.60
N TYR A 283 -5.96 -0.13 -13.31
CA TYR A 283 -6.39 1.08 -12.63
C TYR A 283 -5.42 1.48 -11.53
N VAL A 284 -5.43 2.76 -11.21
CA VAL A 284 -5.13 3.26 -9.87
C VAL A 284 -6.41 3.78 -9.24
N VAL A 285 -6.47 3.78 -7.91
CA VAL A 285 -7.69 4.22 -7.19
C VAL A 285 -7.41 5.56 -6.53
N LEU A 286 -8.17 6.58 -6.93
CA LEU A 286 -8.19 7.88 -6.27
C LEU A 286 -9.17 7.83 -5.10
N ILE A 287 -8.74 8.34 -3.95
CA ILE A 287 -9.52 8.33 -2.71
C ILE A 287 -9.63 9.77 -2.21
N ASP A 288 -10.85 10.27 -2.08
CA ASP A 288 -11.13 11.52 -1.38
C ASP A 288 -11.66 11.17 0.03
N ALA A 289 -10.88 11.54 1.05
CA ALA A 289 -11.15 11.19 2.45
C ALA A 289 -11.29 12.44 3.32
N GLU A 290 -12.24 12.42 4.24
CA GLU A 290 -12.41 13.45 5.28
C GLU A 290 -12.50 12.76 6.64
N GLN A 291 -11.96 13.40 7.69
CA GLN A 291 -11.99 12.81 9.04
C GLN A 291 -13.42 12.43 9.46
N GLY A 292 -13.61 11.22 9.97
CA GLY A 292 -14.89 10.72 10.46
C GLY A 292 -16.01 10.57 9.42
N LYS A 293 -15.71 10.65 8.11
CA LYS A 293 -16.68 10.46 7.03
C LYS A 293 -16.33 9.25 6.15
N PRO A 294 -17.31 8.60 5.51
CA PRO A 294 -17.02 7.62 4.47
C PRO A 294 -16.18 8.23 3.34
N VAL A 295 -15.23 7.46 2.81
CA VAL A 295 -14.41 7.90 1.67
C VAL A 295 -15.18 7.81 0.36
N ALA A 296 -14.84 8.67 -0.60
CA ALA A 296 -15.24 8.52 -1.98
C ALA A 296 -14.07 7.90 -2.77
N ILE A 297 -14.37 6.91 -3.62
CA ILE A 297 -13.37 6.24 -4.45
C ILE A 297 -13.68 6.43 -5.93
N ARG A 298 -12.65 6.64 -6.74
CA ARG A 298 -12.74 6.72 -8.19
C ARG A 298 -11.61 5.95 -8.83
N ASP A 299 -11.96 4.99 -9.69
CA ASP A 299 -10.97 4.24 -10.46
C ASP A 299 -10.51 5.09 -11.66
N ILE A 300 -9.20 5.26 -11.82
CA ILE A 300 -8.59 5.95 -12.96
C ILE A 300 -7.93 4.88 -13.84
N PRO A 301 -8.39 4.69 -15.09
CA PRO A 301 -7.84 3.67 -15.96
C PRO A 301 -6.42 4.02 -16.39
N LEU A 302 -5.55 3.03 -16.36
CA LEU A 302 -4.19 3.11 -16.90
C LEU A 302 -4.16 2.70 -18.37
N THR A 303 -3.36 3.42 -19.15
CA THR A 303 -3.20 3.21 -20.59
C THR A 303 -1.73 3.06 -21.00
N GLY A 304 -0.81 3.53 -20.17
CA GLY A 304 0.63 3.39 -20.32
C GLY A 304 1.05 1.92 -20.29
N GLY A 305 1.99 1.56 -21.16
CA GLY A 305 2.57 0.22 -21.19
C GLY A 305 1.69 -0.87 -21.82
N ARG A 306 0.55 -0.54 -22.44
CA ARG A 306 -0.16 -1.46 -23.34
C ARG A 306 0.45 -1.37 -24.75
N LYS A 307 1.14 -2.43 -25.18
CA LYS A 307 1.42 -2.70 -26.59
C LYS A 307 0.86 -4.05 -27.00
#